data_AF-A0AAD8ECL6-F1
#
_entry.id   AF-A0AAD8ECL6-F1
#
_cell.length_a   1.000
_cell.length_b   1.000
_cell.length_c   1.000
_cell.angle_alpha   90.00
_cell.angle_beta   90.00
_cell.angle_gamma   90.00
#
_symmetry.space_group_name_H-M   'P 1'
#
loop_
_entity.id
_entity.type
_entity.pdbx_description
1 polymer ?
#
loop_
_entity_poly.entity_id
_entity_poly.type
_entity_poly.pdbx_seq_one_letter_code
_entity_poly.pdbx_strand_id
1 'polypeptide(L)'
;YLRRGNYNVILVDWSPLAALPWYSAAVINCHTVGRYLADFLEFLINKEYISIMDVHLIGFSMGAEIAGFTGQELGERGLKLPRITGLDPAYPLFNYASGILRLSKEDAMFVDIIHTDGGVLGFPSQIGHVDFFPNSGRDKQPGCNRISTFLRGSFEDLALLGNC
;
A
#
# COMPACT_ATOMS: atom_id res chain seq x y z
N TYR A 1 -1.94 2.49 -17.12
CA TYR A 1 -0.72 1.80 -17.56
C TYR A 1 -0.76 1.38 -19.02
N LEU A 2 -1.58 0.41 -19.43
CA LEU A 2 -1.51 -0.18 -20.79
C LEU A 2 -1.75 0.80 -21.96
N ARG A 3 -2.49 1.90 -21.76
CA ARG A 3 -2.65 2.96 -22.79
C ARG A 3 -1.42 3.87 -22.95
N ARG A 4 -0.48 3.85 -22.00
CA ARG A 4 0.67 4.76 -21.94
C ARG A 4 1.99 4.07 -22.30
N GLY A 5 2.02 2.73 -22.33
CA GLY A 5 3.22 1.98 -22.67
C GLY A 5 3.01 0.47 -22.48
N ASN A 6 4.07 -0.28 -22.76
CA ASN A 6 4.10 -1.73 -22.59
C ASN A 6 4.55 -2.07 -21.16
N TYR A 7 3.64 -2.60 -20.36
CA TYR A 7 3.87 -2.94 -18.96
C TYR A 7 3.24 -4.28 -18.63
N ASN A 8 3.91 -5.07 -17.80
CA ASN A 8 3.29 -6.18 -17.09
C ASN A 8 2.56 -5.60 -15.87
N VAL A 9 1.25 -5.83 -15.78
CA VAL A 9 0.44 -5.40 -14.64
C VAL A 9 -0.03 -6.63 -13.89
N ILE A 10 0.45 -6.80 -12.66
CA ILE A 10 0.13 -7.94 -11.80
C ILE A 10 -0.77 -7.43 -10.67
N LEU A 11 -1.98 -7.97 -10.56
CA LEU A 11 -2.83 -7.74 -9.40
C LEU A 11 -2.52 -8.77 -8.32
N VAL A 12 -2.24 -8.28 -7.11
CA VAL A 12 -2.00 -9.13 -5.93
C VAL A 12 -3.31 -9.21 -5.14
N ASP A 13 -4.06 -10.30 -5.34
CA ASP A 13 -5.26 -10.57 -4.55
C ASP A 13 -4.90 -11.27 -3.24
N TRP A 14 -5.17 -10.58 -2.13
CA TRP A 14 -4.99 -11.09 -0.77
C TRP A 14 -6.31 -10.99 0.04
N SER A 15 -7.45 -10.85 -0.66
CA SER A 15 -8.78 -10.72 -0.04
C SER A 15 -9.12 -11.81 0.99
N PRO A 16 -8.70 -13.08 0.86
CA PRO A 16 -8.96 -14.10 1.91
C PRO A 16 -8.30 -13.78 3.25
N LEU A 17 -7.19 -13.02 3.23
CA LEU A 17 -6.43 -12.61 4.41
C LEU A 17 -6.85 -11.23 4.94
N ALA A 18 -7.63 -10.49 4.15
CA ALA A 18 -8.17 -9.18 4.51
C ALA A 18 -9.57 -9.27 5.19
N ALA A 19 -10.09 -10.49 5.41
CA ALA A 19 -11.48 -10.73 5.79
C ALA A 19 -11.92 -10.00 7.08
N LEU A 20 -13.08 -9.36 7.01
CA LEU A 20 -13.76 -8.72 8.14
C LEU A 20 -14.41 -9.76 9.06
N PRO A 21 -14.66 -9.45 10.35
CA PRO A 21 -14.59 -8.13 11.01
C PRO A 21 -13.23 -7.77 11.64
N TRP A 22 -12.20 -8.61 11.48
CA TRP A 22 -10.99 -8.52 12.29
C TRP A 22 -9.90 -7.65 11.64
N TYR A 23 -10.07 -6.32 11.69
CA TYR A 23 -9.08 -5.36 11.16
C TYR A 23 -7.67 -5.61 11.70
N SER A 24 -7.54 -5.94 12.99
CA SER A 24 -6.25 -6.27 13.61
C SER A 24 -5.59 -7.51 12.99
N ALA A 25 -6.37 -8.53 12.63
CA ALA A 25 -5.87 -9.70 11.94
C ALA A 25 -5.40 -9.36 10.52
N ALA A 26 -6.16 -8.53 9.80
CA ALA A 26 -5.76 -8.05 8.47
C ALA A 26 -4.45 -7.24 8.52
N VAL A 27 -4.26 -6.39 9.53
CA VAL A 27 -2.99 -5.67 9.76
C VAL A 27 -1.82 -6.64 9.98
N ILE A 28 -1.99 -7.66 10.82
CA ILE A 28 -0.95 -8.69 11.04
C ILE A 28 -0.65 -9.45 9.74
N ASN A 29 -1.69 -9.77 8.97
CA ASN A 29 -1.55 -10.49 7.71
C ASN A 29 -0.80 -9.67 6.65
N CYS A 30 -0.80 -8.33 6.72
CA CYS A 30 -0.07 -7.49 5.78
C CYS A 30 1.43 -7.85 5.74
N HIS A 31 2.04 -8.12 6.89
CA HIS A 31 3.44 -8.55 6.96
C HIS A 31 3.64 -9.90 6.24
N THR A 32 2.71 -10.83 6.44
CA THR A 32 2.77 -12.16 5.80
C THR A 32 2.64 -12.03 4.28
N VAL A 33 1.69 -11.22 3.80
CA VAL A 33 1.52 -10.94 2.36
C VAL A 33 2.75 -10.25 1.79
N GLY A 34 3.31 -9.27 2.50
CA GLY A 34 4.53 -8.57 2.11
C GLY A 34 5.71 -9.51 1.87
N ARG A 35 5.92 -10.47 2.79
CA ARG A 35 6.92 -11.53 2.66
C ARG A 35 6.68 -12.44 1.47
N TYR A 36 5.45 -12.92 1.25
CA TYR A 36 5.14 -13.77 0.09
C TYR A 36 5.32 -13.02 -1.24
N LEU A 37 5.00 -11.72 -1.28
CA LEU A 37 5.23 -10.90 -2.46
C LEU A 37 6.73 -10.68 -2.70
N ALA A 38 7.54 -10.52 -1.64
CA ALA A 38 9.00 -10.49 -1.75
C ALA A 38 9.55 -11.81 -2.30
N ASP A 39 9.10 -12.96 -1.78
CA ASP A 39 9.48 -14.30 -2.28
C ASP A 39 9.16 -14.46 -3.77
N PHE A 40 7.99 -13.98 -4.20
CA PHE A 40 7.58 -14.01 -5.60
C PHE A 40 8.46 -13.14 -6.50
N LEU A 41 8.74 -11.90 -6.08
CA LEU A 41 9.62 -11.00 -6.86
C LEU A 41 11.04 -11.53 -6.95
N GLU A 42 11.59 -12.01 -5.82
CA GLU A 42 12.91 -12.64 -5.78
C GLU A 42 12.97 -13.87 -6.69
N PHE A 43 11.92 -14.70 -6.72
CA PHE A 43 11.83 -15.82 -7.67
C PHE A 43 11.92 -15.34 -9.13
N LEU A 44 11.19 -14.29 -9.52
CA LEU A 44 11.24 -13.77 -10.89
C LEU A 44 12.61 -13.21 -11.25
N ILE A 45 13.26 -12.52 -10.30
CA ILE A 45 14.60 -11.94 -10.47
C ILE A 45 15.65 -13.06 -10.60
N ASN A 46 15.62 -14.06 -9.73
CA ASN A 46 16.56 -15.19 -9.75
C ASN A 46 16.40 -16.09 -10.97
N LYS A 47 15.23 -16.09 -11.61
CA LYS A 47 14.98 -16.75 -12.89
C LYS A 47 15.28 -15.89 -14.11
N GLU A 48 15.80 -14.68 -13.89
CA GLU A 48 16.14 -13.70 -14.93
C GLU A 48 14.93 -13.32 -15.80
N TYR A 49 13.70 -13.49 -15.29
CA TYR A 49 12.49 -13.09 -16.00
C TYR A 49 12.29 -11.57 -15.98
N ILE A 50 12.76 -10.90 -14.94
CA ILE A 50 12.71 -9.44 -14.77
C ILE A 50 13.99 -8.94 -14.08
N SER A 51 14.32 -7.67 -14.28
CA SER A 51 15.27 -6.96 -13.42
C SER A 51 14.55 -6.34 -12.23
N ILE A 52 15.20 -6.29 -11.05
CA ILE A 52 14.68 -5.55 -9.89
C ILE A 52 14.40 -4.08 -10.24
N MET A 53 15.21 -3.49 -11.14
CA MET A 53 15.07 -2.09 -11.55
C MET A 53 13.82 -1.81 -12.39
N ASP A 54 13.11 -2.85 -12.85
CA ASP A 54 11.88 -2.72 -13.63
C ASP A 54 10.61 -2.85 -12.75
N VAL A 55 10.77 -3.04 -11.43
CA VAL A 55 9.65 -3.29 -10.51
C VAL A 55 9.13 -1.99 -9.89
N HIS A 56 7.84 -1.69 -10.09
CA HIS A 56 7.14 -0.62 -9.38
C HIS A 56 5.97 -1.21 -8.60
N LEU A 57 6.02 -1.11 -7.27
CA LEU A 57 4.90 -1.51 -6.41
C LEU A 57 3.98 -0.33 -6.14
N ILE A 58 2.68 -0.59 -6.25
CA ILE A 58 1.63 0.39 -5.96
C ILE A 58 0.66 -0.28 -5.01
N GLY A 59 0.44 0.36 -3.86
CA GLY A 59 -0.45 -0.16 -2.83
C GLY A 59 -1.47 0.88 -2.39
N PHE A 60 -2.70 0.46 -2.16
CA PHE A 60 -3.77 1.30 -1.60
C PHE A 60 -4.12 0.86 -0.18
N SER A 61 -4.29 1.80 0.75
CA SER A 61 -4.64 1.51 2.15
C SER A 61 -3.66 0.49 2.75
N MET A 62 -4.14 -0.66 3.25
CA MET A 62 -3.29 -1.76 3.73
C MET A 62 -2.35 -2.33 2.65
N GLY A 63 -2.72 -2.23 1.37
CA GLY A 63 -1.85 -2.58 0.26
C GLY A 63 -0.58 -1.72 0.19
N ALA A 64 -0.63 -0.46 0.63
CA ALA A 64 0.56 0.39 0.71
C ALA A 64 1.52 -0.12 1.79
N GLU A 65 0.98 -0.54 2.93
CA GLU A 65 1.76 -1.15 4.01
C GLU A 65 2.36 -2.50 3.58
N ILE A 66 1.60 -3.32 2.84
CA ILE A 66 2.11 -4.55 2.21
C ILE A 66 3.29 -4.24 1.28
N ALA A 67 3.21 -3.18 0.46
CA ALA A 67 4.32 -2.77 -0.40
C ALA A 67 5.56 -2.34 0.40
N GLY A 68 5.37 -1.65 1.53
CA GLY A 68 6.43 -1.32 2.48
C GLY A 68 7.11 -2.57 3.05
N PHE A 69 6.31 -3.52 3.56
CA PHE A 69 6.83 -4.80 4.06
C PHE A 69 7.58 -5.59 2.99
N THR A 70 7.09 -5.61 1.75
CA THR A 70 7.83 -6.22 0.63
C THR A 70 9.18 -5.54 0.40
N GLY A 71 9.25 -4.21 0.48
CA GLY A 71 10.51 -3.46 0.37
C GLY A 71 11.50 -3.77 1.48
N GLN A 72 11.02 -3.91 2.73
CA GLN A 72 11.82 -4.28 3.90
C GLN A 72 12.39 -5.69 3.75
N GLU A 73 11.53 -6.67 3.44
CA GLU A 73 11.89 -8.07 3.22
C GLU A 73 12.92 -8.22 2.10
N LEU A 74 12.76 -7.50 0.98
CA LEU A 74 13.77 -7.48 -0.09
C LEU A 74 15.07 -6.82 0.36
N GLY A 75 14.98 -5.74 1.16
CA GLY A 75 16.14 -5.04 1.73
C GLY A 75 17.01 -5.94 2.59
N GLU A 76 16.39 -6.77 3.44
CA GLU A 76 17.10 -7.77 4.25
C GLU A 76 17.83 -8.82 3.39
N ARG A 77 17.35 -9.07 2.18
CA ARG A 77 17.95 -9.98 1.19
C ARG A 77 18.97 -9.31 0.28
N GLY A 78 19.26 -8.02 0.50
CA GLY A 78 20.20 -7.24 -0.31
C GLY A 78 19.63 -6.73 -1.65
N LEU A 79 18.31 -6.77 -1.81
CA LEU A 79 17.61 -6.23 -2.98
C LEU A 79 16.93 -4.90 -2.63
N LYS A 80 16.83 -3.99 -3.60
CA LYS A 80 16.17 -2.70 -3.40
C LYS A 80 15.18 -2.41 -4.51
N LEU A 81 13.93 -2.20 -4.16
CA LEU A 81 12.92 -1.75 -5.11
C LEU A 81 13.26 -0.34 -5.60
N PRO A 82 13.11 -0.05 -6.89
CA PRO A 82 13.36 1.28 -7.41
C PRO A 82 12.23 2.25 -7.03
N ARG A 83 10.98 1.77 -6.94
CA ARG A 83 9.84 2.62 -6.57
C ARG A 83 8.72 1.89 -5.83
N ILE A 84 8.20 2.55 -4.79
CA ILE A 84 6.90 2.26 -4.18
C ILE A 84 6.01 3.51 -4.29
N THR A 85 4.76 3.34 -4.70
CA THR A 85 3.73 4.38 -4.58
C THR A 85 2.67 3.96 -3.57
N GLY A 86 2.52 4.74 -2.50
CA GLY A 86 1.48 4.55 -1.48
C GLY A 86 0.26 5.42 -1.78
N LEU A 87 -0.88 4.79 -2.02
CA LEU A 87 -2.17 5.46 -2.20
C LEU A 87 -2.91 5.40 -0.86
N ASP A 88 -2.90 6.52 -0.15
CA ASP A 88 -3.53 6.71 1.16
C ASP A 88 -3.24 5.57 2.16
N PRO A 89 -1.97 5.40 2.58
CA PRO A 89 -1.54 4.26 3.39
C PRO A 89 -2.32 4.15 4.70
N ALA A 90 -2.66 2.92 5.10
CA ALA A 90 -3.51 2.69 6.27
C ALA A 90 -2.83 3.13 7.57
N TYR A 91 -3.49 4.02 8.31
CA TYR A 91 -2.95 4.63 9.53
C TYR A 91 -3.28 3.87 10.83
N PRO A 92 -4.52 3.41 11.08
CA PRO A 92 -4.85 2.73 12.33
C PRO A 92 -4.04 1.44 12.52
N LEU A 93 -3.46 1.29 13.71
CA LEU A 93 -2.59 0.19 14.14
C LEU A 93 -1.19 0.16 13.48
N PHE A 94 -0.95 0.91 12.41
CA PHE A 94 0.39 1.11 11.84
C PHE A 94 1.15 2.28 12.49
N ASN A 95 0.44 3.26 13.04
CA ASN A 95 1.05 4.41 13.74
C ASN A 95 1.55 4.09 15.16
N TYR A 96 0.92 3.13 15.85
CA TYR A 96 1.29 2.71 17.20
C TYR A 96 2.37 1.62 17.20
N ALA A 97 2.58 0.97 16.05
CA ALA A 97 3.60 -0.04 15.90
C ALA A 97 4.96 0.64 15.72
N SER A 98 5.86 0.47 16.69
CA SER A 98 7.15 1.17 16.75
C SER A 98 7.98 0.95 15.49
N GLY A 99 8.18 1.99 14.68
CA GLY A 99 9.30 2.23 13.74
C GLY A 99 9.60 1.24 12.61
N ILE A 100 9.18 -0.03 12.71
CA ILE A 100 9.60 -1.15 11.86
C ILE A 100 8.38 -1.77 11.15
N LEU A 101 7.16 -1.42 11.58
CA LEU A 101 5.94 -2.09 11.14
C LEU A 101 5.05 -1.22 10.25
N ARG A 102 5.64 -0.43 9.34
CA ARG A 102 4.89 0.37 8.37
C ARG A 102 5.71 0.76 7.14
N LEU A 103 5.05 1.23 6.09
CA LEU A 103 5.65 1.88 4.94
C LEU A 103 6.47 3.11 5.37
N SER A 104 7.67 3.21 4.82
CA SER A 104 8.64 4.28 5.04
C SER A 104 9.42 4.62 3.77
N LYS A 105 10.09 5.78 3.76
CA LYS A 105 10.98 6.16 2.65
C LYS A 105 12.14 5.18 2.49
N GLU A 106 12.52 4.47 3.55
CA GLU A 106 13.59 3.48 3.53
C GLU A 106 13.21 2.20 2.78
N ASP A 107 11.96 1.98 2.36
CA ASP A 107 11.54 0.69 1.78
C ASP A 107 11.86 0.57 0.27
N ALA A 108 12.18 1.66 -0.41
CA ALA A 108 12.58 1.68 -1.82
C ALA A 108 13.57 2.83 -2.11
N MET A 109 14.16 2.85 -3.30
CA MET A 109 14.99 3.98 -3.76
C MET A 109 14.18 5.27 -3.89
N PHE A 110 12.90 5.16 -4.21
CA PHE A 110 11.96 6.27 -4.27
C PHE A 110 10.59 5.83 -3.76
N VAL A 111 9.99 6.64 -2.89
CA VAL A 111 8.69 6.37 -2.27
C VAL A 111 7.84 7.61 -2.40
N ASP A 112 6.76 7.54 -3.16
CA ASP A 112 5.82 8.64 -3.34
C ASP A 112 4.45 8.29 -2.78
N ILE A 113 3.89 9.20 -1.97
CA ILE A 113 2.65 8.96 -1.23
C ILE A 113 1.59 9.97 -1.65
N ILE A 114 0.34 9.53 -1.80
CA ILE A 114 -0.80 10.40 -2.00
C ILE A 114 -1.73 10.24 -0.80
N HIS A 115 -1.92 11.31 -0.01
CA HIS A 115 -2.78 11.32 1.16
C HIS A 115 -4.16 11.88 0.81
N THR A 116 -5.22 11.13 1.08
CA THR A 116 -6.61 11.54 0.77
C THR A 116 -7.56 11.40 1.95
N ASP A 117 -7.22 10.64 2.98
CA ASP A 117 -8.02 10.44 4.19
C ASP A 117 -7.19 10.63 5.48
N GLY A 118 -6.28 11.60 5.45
CA GLY A 118 -5.33 11.87 6.52
C GLY A 118 -5.98 12.17 7.87
N GLY A 119 -5.62 11.38 8.87
CA GLY A 119 -6.11 11.50 10.25
C GLY A 119 -7.38 10.72 10.56
N VAL A 120 -7.97 10.05 9.57
CA VAL A 120 -9.10 9.12 9.76
C VAL A 120 -8.64 7.69 9.47
N LEU A 121 -8.52 7.29 8.20
CA LEU A 121 -7.95 6.00 7.80
C LEU A 121 -6.55 6.11 7.21
N GLY A 122 -6.17 7.29 6.71
CA GLY A 122 -4.84 7.58 6.14
C GLY A 122 -3.90 8.32 7.08
N PHE A 123 -2.60 8.27 6.81
CA PHE A 123 -1.60 9.01 7.62
C PHE A 123 -1.79 10.53 7.45
N PRO A 124 -1.78 11.33 8.54
CA PRO A 124 -1.90 12.79 8.46
C PRO A 124 -0.55 13.49 8.21
N SER A 125 0.55 12.76 8.13
CA SER A 125 1.91 13.27 8.03
C SER A 125 2.69 12.59 6.92
N GLN A 126 3.78 13.22 6.50
CA GLN A 126 4.69 12.71 5.47
C GLN A 126 5.35 11.40 5.93
N ILE A 127 5.34 10.39 5.07
CA ILE A 127 6.00 9.09 5.31
C ILE A 127 6.85 8.61 4.12
N GLY A 128 6.84 9.32 2.99
CA GLY A 128 7.62 9.02 1.80
C GLY A 128 8.85 9.91 1.60
N HIS A 129 9.44 9.81 0.40
CA HIS A 129 10.39 10.79 -0.12
C HIS A 129 9.65 12.03 -0.63
N VAL A 130 8.48 11.83 -1.22
CA VAL A 130 7.59 12.87 -1.71
C VAL A 130 6.16 12.52 -1.30
N ASP A 131 5.48 13.46 -0.67
CA ASP A 131 4.14 13.27 -0.16
C ASP A 131 3.21 14.35 -0.74
N PHE A 132 2.16 13.90 -1.41
CA PHE A 132 1.15 14.73 -2.04
C PHE A 132 -0.10 14.76 -1.16
N PHE A 133 -0.63 15.97 -0.92
CA PHE A 133 -1.85 16.18 -0.11
C PHE A 133 -2.93 16.88 -0.95
N PRO A 134 -3.55 16.20 -1.94
CA PRO A 134 -4.69 16.74 -2.67
C PRO A 134 -5.77 17.24 -1.71
N ASN A 135 -6.25 18.47 -1.93
CA ASN A 135 -7.26 19.10 -1.08
C ASN A 135 -6.87 19.12 0.42
N SER A 136 -5.58 19.34 0.70
CA SER A 136 -4.97 19.27 2.05
C SER A 136 -4.86 17.87 2.64
N GLY A 137 -5.14 16.81 1.87
CA GLY A 137 -5.02 15.40 2.26
C GLY A 137 -5.93 14.97 3.40
N ARG A 138 -7.03 15.70 3.60
CA ARG A 138 -8.02 15.44 4.65
C ARG A 138 -9.12 14.53 4.12
N ASP A 139 -9.80 13.85 5.03
CA ASP A 139 -10.96 12.97 4.80
C ASP A 139 -12.10 13.54 3.95
N LYS A 140 -12.23 14.86 3.88
CA LYS A 140 -13.28 15.54 3.11
C LYS A 140 -12.80 15.93 1.71
N GLN A 141 -12.51 14.93 0.89
CA GLN A 141 -12.22 15.16 -0.52
C GLN A 141 -13.48 15.67 -1.27
N PRO A 142 -13.35 16.62 -2.21
CA PRO A 142 -14.48 17.08 -3.02
C PRO A 142 -15.16 15.91 -3.75
N GLY A 143 -16.48 15.76 -3.57
CA GLY A 143 -17.26 14.65 -4.14
C GLY A 143 -17.51 13.49 -3.19
N CYS A 144 -16.74 13.34 -2.11
CA CYS A 144 -16.95 12.31 -1.09
C CYS A 144 -18.00 12.75 -0.05
N ASN A 145 -19.13 12.05 0.03
CA ASN A 145 -20.15 12.24 1.07
C ASN A 145 -20.06 11.13 2.13
N ARG A 146 -19.85 11.49 3.41
CA ARG A 146 -19.71 10.53 4.54
C ARG A 146 -20.88 9.56 4.75
N ILE A 147 -22.04 9.78 4.11
CA ILE A 147 -23.29 9.02 4.36
C ILE A 147 -23.30 7.66 3.62
N SER A 148 -22.52 7.47 2.56
CA SER A 148 -22.50 6.20 1.79
C SER A 148 -21.68 5.09 2.44
N THR A 149 -20.70 5.41 3.28
CA THR A 149 -19.66 4.46 3.73
C THR A 149 -20.06 3.60 4.93
N PHE A 150 -21.00 4.05 5.78
CA PHE A 150 -21.38 3.33 7.01
C PHE A 150 -22.63 2.45 6.88
N LEU A 151 -23.43 2.61 5.82
CA LEU A 151 -24.74 1.94 5.69
C LEU A 151 -24.72 0.66 4.85
N ARG A 152 -23.60 0.29 4.24
CA ARG A 152 -23.45 -0.91 3.42
C ARG A 152 -22.24 -1.69 3.93
N GLY A 153 -22.52 -2.76 4.70
CA GLY A 153 -21.51 -3.53 5.41
C GLY A 153 -20.92 -4.68 4.59
N SER A 154 -20.49 -4.43 3.36
CA SER A 154 -19.90 -5.45 2.48
C SER A 154 -18.46 -5.13 2.11
N PHE A 155 -17.68 -6.15 1.72
CA PHE A 155 -16.27 -6.02 1.35
C PHE A 155 -16.03 -5.08 0.15
N GLU A 156 -17.05 -4.93 -0.70
CA GLU A 156 -17.05 -3.97 -1.80
C GLU A 156 -17.00 -2.54 -1.25
N ASP A 157 -17.59 -2.25 -0.09
CA ASP A 157 -17.74 -0.89 0.45
C ASP A 157 -16.44 -0.29 1.03
N LEU A 158 -15.45 -1.10 1.42
CA LEU A 158 -14.12 -0.61 1.79
C LEU A 158 -13.25 -0.34 0.55
N ALA A 159 -13.46 -1.07 -0.56
CA ALA A 159 -12.92 -0.69 -1.86
C ALA A 159 -13.63 0.57 -2.41
N LEU A 160 -14.88 0.83 -2.00
CA LEU A 160 -15.62 2.08 -2.25
C LEU A 160 -15.22 3.22 -1.30
N LEU A 161 -14.21 3.08 -0.43
CA LEU A 161 -13.48 4.25 0.08
C LEU A 161 -12.81 5.04 -1.06
N GLY A 162 -12.60 4.38 -2.21
CA GLY A 162 -12.28 4.99 -3.49
C GLY A 162 -13.47 5.56 -4.26
N ASN A 163 -14.70 5.59 -3.70
CA ASN A 163 -15.88 6.28 -4.25
C ASN A 163 -16.12 7.62 -3.55
N CYS A 164 -15.09 8.47 -3.56
CA CYS A 164 -15.18 9.59 -4.47
C CYS A 164 -15.15 9.00 -5.91
#